data_AF-A0A0V1KMN4-F1
#
_entry.id   AF-A0A0V1KMN4-F1
#
_cell.length_a   1.000
_cell.length_b   1.000
_cell.length_c   1.000
_cell.angle_alpha   90.00
_cell.angle_beta   90.00
_cell.angle_gamma   90.00
#
_symmetry.space_group_name_H-M   'P 1'
#
loop_
_entity.id
_entity.type
_entity.pdbx_description
1 polymer ?
#
loop_
_entity_poly.entity_id
_entity_poly.type
_entity_poly.pdbx_seq_one_letter_code
_entity_poly.pdbx_strand_id
1 'polypeptide(L)'
;MADNLHLVLNNRNNYNLVYEGRVHFLKHTNFEEKQWVCSRVRSGCRGTVYTNLEVSTVSRTEPHAETCTADDSVLYKIEKRNTLKRRAAEETKPVPQIYREESSIASTNVETAGQFPPFKKVKSAMYRSRAKRFS
;
A
#
# COMPACT_ATOMS: atom_id res chain seq x y z
N MET A 1 -9.62 7.96 -18.62
CA MET A 1 -10.15 7.62 -17.28
C MET A 1 -9.04 6.89 -16.55
N ALA A 2 -8.44 7.56 -15.57
CA ALA A 2 -7.22 7.16 -14.88
C ALA A 2 -7.55 6.54 -13.51
N ASP A 3 -8.79 6.06 -13.35
CA ASP A 3 -9.52 6.12 -12.08
C ASP A 3 -9.09 5.05 -11.07
N ASN A 4 -8.07 4.24 -11.39
CA ASN A 4 -7.57 3.15 -10.53
C ASN A 4 -6.04 3.10 -10.42
N LEU A 5 -5.32 4.17 -10.75
CA LEU A 5 -3.85 4.21 -10.68
C LEU A 5 -3.39 5.03 -9.48
N HIS A 6 -2.79 4.38 -8.48
CA HIS A 6 -2.35 5.05 -7.25
C HIS A 6 -0.91 4.70 -6.88
N LEU A 7 -0.10 5.72 -6.60
CA LEU A 7 1.21 5.55 -5.98
C LEU A 7 1.10 5.62 -4.47
N VAL A 8 1.57 4.58 -3.78
CA VAL A 8 1.53 4.51 -2.32
C VAL A 8 2.90 4.22 -1.72
N LEU A 9 3.24 4.93 -0.65
CA LEU A 9 4.47 4.70 0.09
C LEU A 9 4.46 3.32 0.74
N ASN A 10 5.59 2.61 0.62
CA ASN A 10 5.80 1.31 1.22
C ASN A 10 6.65 1.39 2.50
N ASN A 11 6.89 0.23 3.13
CA ASN A 11 7.62 0.15 4.39
C ASN A 11 9.12 0.52 4.30
N ARG A 12 9.66 0.62 3.09
CA ARG A 12 11.06 0.95 2.80
C ARG A 12 11.24 2.38 2.26
N ASN A 13 10.22 3.22 2.42
CA ASN A 13 10.21 4.59 1.87
C ASN A 13 10.36 4.65 0.35
N ASN A 14 9.93 3.59 -0.34
CA ASN A 14 9.81 3.55 -1.80
C ASN A 14 8.32 3.48 -2.17
N TYR A 15 7.98 3.65 -3.44
CA TYR A 15 6.60 3.63 -3.92
C TYR A 15 6.22 2.26 -4.47
N ASN A 16 5.00 1.84 -4.15
CA ASN A 16 4.31 0.78 -4.86
C ASN A 16 3.24 1.42 -5.74
N LEU A 17 2.97 0.79 -6.88
CA LEU A 17 1.79 1.08 -7.68
C LEU A 17 0.64 0.22 -7.19
N VAL A 18 -0.54 0.80 -7.04
CA VAL A 18 -1.80 0.08 -6.94
C VAL A 18 -2.56 0.32 -8.23
N TYR A 19 -2.84 -0.75 -8.96
CA TYR A 19 -3.62 -0.74 -10.19
C TYR A 19 -4.55 -1.95 -10.21
N GLU A 20 -5.84 -1.71 -10.47
CA GLU A 20 -6.89 -2.74 -10.49
C GLU A 20 -6.89 -3.65 -9.25
N GLY A 21 -6.88 -3.05 -8.05
CA GLY A 21 -6.89 -3.79 -6.78
C GLY A 21 -5.64 -4.66 -6.54
N ARG A 22 -4.56 -4.47 -7.29
CA ARG A 22 -3.30 -5.22 -7.16
C ARG A 22 -2.15 -4.27 -6.87
N VAL A 23 -1.20 -4.76 -6.08
CA VAL A 23 0.01 -4.02 -5.72
C VAL A 23 1.16 -4.48 -6.62
N HIS A 24 1.91 -3.53 -7.17
CA HIS A 24 3.06 -3.75 -8.01
C HIS A 24 4.27 -2.98 -7.49
N PHE A 25 5.45 -3.56 -7.65
CA PHE A 25 6.73 -2.96 -7.26
C PHE A 25 7.42 -2.38 -8.47
N LEU A 26 7.99 -1.18 -8.33
CA LEU A 26 8.84 -0.60 -9.37
C LEU A 26 10.04 -1.53 -9.60
N LYS A 27 10.23 -1.95 -10.85
CA LYS A 27 11.37 -2.78 -11.27
C LYS A 27 12.40 -1.99 -12.06
N HIS A 28 11.95 -1.26 -13.07
CA HIS A 28 12.80 -0.46 -13.94
C HIS A 28 12.16 0.90 -14.24
N THR A 29 13.00 1.92 -14.38
CA THR A 29 12.63 3.19 -15.01
C THR A 29 13.49 3.30 -16.26
N ASN A 30 12.85 3.23 -17.42
CA ASN A 30 13.48 3.41 -18.72
C ASN A 30 13.38 4.89 -19.13
N PHE A 31 13.81 5.22 -20.35
CA PHE A 31 13.79 6.61 -20.84
C PHE A 31 12.38 7.21 -20.93
N GLU A 32 11.36 6.40 -21.23
CA GLU A 32 9.99 6.91 -21.47
C GLU A 32 8.93 6.30 -20.55
N GLU A 33 9.24 5.18 -19.89
CA GLU A 33 8.27 4.42 -19.11
C GLU A 33 8.85 3.82 -17.82
N LYS A 34 7.95 3.53 -16.89
CA LYS A 34 8.24 2.78 -15.66
C LYS A 34 7.60 1.40 -15.74
N GLN A 35 8.38 0.38 -15.41
CA GLN A 35 7.92 -1.00 -15.34
C GLN A 35 7.62 -1.40 -13.89
N TRP A 36 6.41 -1.91 -13.66
CA TRP A 36 5.89 -2.30 -12.36
C TRP A 36 5.50 -3.78 -12.37
N VAL A 37 6.09 -4.59 -11.50
CA VAL A 37 5.84 -6.03 -11.43
C VAL A 37 4.93 -6.40 -10.27
N CYS A 38 4.01 -7.33 -10.47
CA CYS A 38 3.06 -7.76 -9.45
C CYS A 38 3.77 -8.20 -8.16
N SER A 39 3.26 -7.76 -7.02
CA SER A 39 3.80 -8.14 -5.71
C SER A 39 3.64 -9.64 -5.39
N ARG A 40 2.74 -10.33 -6.09
CA ARG A 40 2.49 -11.78 -5.96
C ARG A 40 3.41 -12.64 -6.85
N VAL A 41 4.59 -12.14 -7.23
CA VAL A 41 5.62 -12.92 -7.97
C VAL A 41 5.96 -14.25 -7.29
N ARG A 42 6.00 -14.28 -5.95
CA ARG A 42 6.26 -15.52 -5.18
C ARG A 42 5.11 -16.53 -5.26
N SER A 43 3.91 -16.07 -5.60
CA SER A 43 2.74 -16.91 -5.83
C SER A 43 2.57 -17.27 -7.30
N GLY A 44 3.60 -17.04 -8.13
CA GLY A 44 3.61 -17.37 -9.56
C GLY A 44 3.03 -16.29 -10.47
N CYS A 45 2.60 -15.13 -9.95
CA CYS A 45 2.04 -14.07 -10.78
C CYS A 45 3.15 -13.23 -11.43
N ARG A 46 3.17 -13.19 -12.76
CA ARG A 46 4.12 -12.39 -13.56
C ARG A 46 3.50 -11.14 -14.18
N GLY A 47 2.30 -10.75 -13.74
CA GLY A 47 1.62 -9.57 -14.28
C GLY A 47 2.47 -8.31 -14.11
N THR A 48 2.55 -7.53 -15.18
CA THR A 48 3.38 -6.32 -15.26
C THR A 48 2.51 -5.16 -15.73
N VAL A 49 2.74 -3.97 -15.19
CA VAL A 49 2.11 -2.74 -15.64
C VAL A 49 3.22 -1.79 -16.07
N TYR A 50 3.03 -1.15 -17.22
CA TYR A 50 3.92 -0.11 -17.71
C TYR A 50 3.18 1.21 -17.65
N THR A 51 3.83 2.24 -17.11
CA THR A 51 3.27 3.59 -17.03
C THR A 51 4.22 4.60 -17.63
N ASN A 52 3.72 5.80 -17.95
CA ASN A 52 4.61 6.93 -18.20
C ASN A 52 5.46 7.26 -16.95
N LEU A 53 6.48 8.11 -17.12
CA LEU A 53 7.39 8.50 -16.03
C LEU A 53 6.69 9.13 -14.83
N GLU A 54 5.63 9.90 -15.08
CA GLU A 54 4.83 10.57 -14.04
C GLU A 54 3.82 9.63 -13.36
N VAL A 55 3.64 8.41 -13.89
CA VAL A 55 2.67 7.43 -13.37
C VAL A 55 1.25 8.00 -13.35
N SER A 56 0.91 8.77 -14.38
CA SER A 56 -0.43 9.33 -14.60
C SER A 56 -1.25 8.51 -15.59
N THR A 57 -0.59 7.70 -16.44
CA THR A 57 -1.25 6.83 -17.42
C THR A 57 -0.58 5.46 -17.51
N VAL A 58 -1.38 4.44 -17.80
CA VAL A 58 -0.89 3.08 -18.12
C VAL A 58 -0.68 2.99 -19.63
N SER A 59 0.53 2.64 -20.06
CA SER A 59 0.87 2.47 -21.48
C SER A 59 0.55 1.07 -21.99
N ARG A 60 0.88 0.03 -21.22
CA ARG A 60 0.54 -1.37 -21.51
C ARG A 60 0.55 -2.23 -20.25
N THR A 61 -0.07 -3.41 -20.34
CA THR A 61 -0.09 -4.40 -19.26
C THR A 61 0.28 -5.79 -19.79
N GLU A 62 0.89 -6.60 -18.94
CA GLU A 62 1.05 -8.04 -19.13
C GLU A 62 0.08 -8.77 -18.19
N PRO A 63 -0.57 -9.85 -18.64
CA PRO A 63 -1.63 -10.51 -17.90
C PRO A 63 -1.14 -11.06 -16.56
N HIS A 64 -1.97 -10.92 -15.54
CA HIS A 64 -1.77 -11.58 -14.26
C HIS A 64 -2.14 -13.06 -14.35
N ALA A 65 -1.54 -13.88 -13.48
CA ALA A 65 -1.99 -15.26 -13.30
C ALA A 65 -3.45 -15.28 -12.81
N GLU A 66 -4.23 -16.28 -13.21
CA GLU A 66 -5.65 -16.43 -12.80
C GLU A 66 -5.83 -16.45 -11.27
N THR A 67 -4.84 -17.00 -10.55
CA THR A 67 -4.80 -17.05 -9.09
C THR A 67 -4.50 -15.70 -8.43
N CYS A 68 -4.15 -14.67 -9.21
CA CYS A 68 -3.84 -13.34 -8.73
C CYS A 68 -5.10 -12.48 -8.60
N THR A 69 -5.89 -12.79 -7.58
CA THR A 69 -7.11 -12.04 -7.23
C THR A 69 -6.83 -10.58 -6.87
N ALA A 70 -7.65 -9.68 -7.41
CA ALA A 70 -7.69 -8.28 -6.99
C ALA A 70 -8.28 -8.17 -5.57
N ASP A 71 -7.84 -7.16 -4.82
CA ASP A 71 -8.41 -6.75 -3.54
C ASP A 71 -8.69 -5.25 -3.61
N ASP A 72 -9.94 -4.87 -3.87
CA ASP A 72 -10.33 -3.47 -4.07
C ASP A 72 -10.04 -2.59 -2.84
N SER A 73 -9.98 -3.22 -1.66
CA SER A 73 -9.66 -2.54 -0.41
C SER A 73 -8.15 -2.45 -0.13
N VAL A 74 -7.29 -2.94 -1.03
CA VAL A 74 -5.84 -2.96 -0.82
C VAL A 74 -5.26 -1.56 -0.66
N LEU A 75 -5.76 -0.59 -1.43
CA LEU A 75 -5.35 0.81 -1.34
C LEU A 75 -5.64 1.35 0.05
N TYR A 76 -6.90 1.25 0.49
CA TYR A 76 -7.35 1.64 1.82
C TYR A 76 -6.49 1.01 2.93
N LYS A 77 -6.24 -0.31 2.85
CA LYS A 77 -5.42 -1.03 3.84
C LYS A 77 -3.98 -0.50 3.91
N ILE A 78 -3.39 -0.11 2.78
CA ILE A 78 -2.03 0.46 2.73
C ILE A 78 -2.04 1.86 3.35
N GLU A 79 -3.00 2.71 2.99
CA GLU A 79 -3.11 4.07 3.51
C GLU A 79 -3.31 4.08 5.03
N LYS A 80 -4.24 3.26 5.56
CA LYS A 80 -4.45 3.15 7.01
C LYS A 80 -3.20 2.67 7.75
N ARG A 81 -2.45 1.73 7.17
CA ARG A 81 -1.16 1.32 7.73
C ARG A 81 -0.15 2.46 7.75
N ASN A 82 -0.11 3.29 6.70
CA ASN A 82 0.79 4.44 6.63
C ASN A 82 0.41 5.53 7.64
N THR A 83 -0.89 5.82 7.80
CA THR A 83 -1.40 6.72 8.84
C THR A 83 -0.98 6.24 10.24
N LEU A 84 -1.19 4.95 10.55
CA LEU A 84 -0.78 4.36 11.84
C LEU A 84 0.72 4.49 12.09
N LYS A 85 1.55 4.25 11.07
CA LYS A 85 3.02 4.39 11.17
C LYS A 85 3.44 5.84 11.39
N ARG A 86 2.83 6.78 10.67
CA ARG A 86 3.08 8.22 10.79
C ARG A 86 2.72 8.72 12.18
N ARG A 87 1.48 8.46 12.64
CA ARG A 87 1.04 8.78 14.00
C ARG A 87 1.94 8.14 15.06
N ALA A 88 2.32 6.88 14.89
CA ALA A 88 3.27 6.22 15.80
C ALA A 88 4.68 6.83 15.76
N ALA A 89 5.10 7.46 14.66
CA ALA A 89 6.36 8.18 14.52
C ALA A 89 6.26 9.65 14.97
N GLU A 90 5.07 10.24 15.13
CA GLU A 90 4.89 11.66 15.54
C GLU A 90 4.36 11.85 16.98
N GLU A 91 3.41 11.01 17.44
CA GLU A 91 2.76 11.15 18.76
C GLU A 91 3.45 10.45 19.93
N THR A 92 3.38 11.04 21.13
CA THR A 92 3.91 10.44 22.37
C THR A 92 3.02 9.35 22.96
N LYS A 93 1.72 9.33 22.62
CA LYS A 93 0.72 8.33 23.08
C LYS A 93 1.22 6.89 22.89
N PRO A 94 0.87 5.91 23.73
CA PRO A 94 1.23 4.51 23.51
C PRO A 94 0.74 3.96 22.16
N VAL A 95 1.54 3.10 21.50
CA VAL A 95 1.18 2.47 20.21
C VAL A 95 -0.20 1.78 20.23
N PRO A 96 -0.60 1.03 21.29
CA PRO A 96 -1.94 0.45 21.36
C PRO A 96 -3.05 1.50 21.40
N GLN A 97 -2.81 2.66 22.00
CA GLN A 97 -3.78 3.74 22.06
C GLN A 97 -3.98 4.37 20.67
N ILE A 98 -2.90 4.67 19.96
CA ILE A 98 -2.96 5.20 18.58
C ILE A 98 -3.76 4.25 17.67
N TYR A 99 -3.53 2.94 17.78
CA TYR A 99 -4.30 1.95 17.02
C TYR A 99 -5.79 1.99 17.34
N ARG A 100 -6.17 2.03 18.63
CA ARG A 100 -7.58 2.07 19.04
C ARG A 100 -8.28 3.32 18.51
N GLU A 101 -7.64 4.49 18.64
CA GLU A 101 -8.19 5.76 18.14
C GLU A 101 -8.41 5.71 16.62
N GLU A 102 -7.41 5.30 15.83
CA GLU A 102 -7.57 5.16 14.37
C GLU A 102 -8.61 4.10 13.98
N SER A 103 -8.66 2.98 14.70
CA SER A 103 -9.63 1.93 14.46
C SER A 103 -11.06 2.42 14.72
N SER A 104 -11.27 3.20 15.78
CA SER A 104 -12.56 3.81 16.09
C SER A 104 -12.98 4.80 15.02
N ILE A 105 -12.05 5.64 14.53
CA ILE A 105 -12.31 6.57 13.42
C ILE A 105 -12.65 5.80 12.14
N ALA A 106 -11.94 4.72 11.83
CA ALA A 106 -12.23 3.89 10.66
C ALA A 106 -13.60 3.19 10.74
N SER A 107 -14.05 2.88 11.95
CA SER A 107 -15.32 2.16 12.18
C SER A 107 -16.56 3.03 11.94
N THR A 108 -16.43 4.36 11.88
CA THR A 108 -17.56 5.24 11.56
C THR A 108 -17.95 5.19 10.08
N ASN A 109 -17.07 4.70 9.22
CA ASN A 109 -17.35 4.48 7.81
C ASN A 109 -17.80 3.02 7.60
N VAL A 110 -19.11 2.83 7.41
CA VAL A 110 -19.75 1.51 7.30
C VAL A 110 -19.16 0.65 6.17
N GLU A 111 -18.80 1.26 5.03
CA GLU A 111 -18.29 0.56 3.85
C GLU A 111 -16.87 0.01 4.05
N THR A 112 -16.05 0.70 4.85
CA THR A 112 -14.61 0.38 5.00
C THR A 112 -14.23 -0.17 6.37
N ALA A 113 -15.13 -0.13 7.36
CA ALA A 113 -14.88 -0.58 8.73
C ALA A 113 -14.30 -2.00 8.79
N GLY A 114 -14.87 -2.94 8.02
CA GLY A 114 -14.40 -4.33 7.97
C GLY A 114 -13.03 -4.54 7.31
N GLN A 115 -12.52 -3.53 6.59
CA GLN A 115 -11.24 -3.60 5.89
C GLN A 115 -10.08 -3.05 6.70
N PHE A 116 -10.33 -2.49 7.89
CA PHE A 116 -9.28 -1.90 8.72
C PHE A 116 -8.23 -2.96 9.11
N PRO A 117 -6.92 -2.69 8.94
CA PRO A 117 -5.89 -3.67 9.22
C PRO A 117 -5.88 -4.11 10.70
N PRO A 118 -5.87 -5.42 11.00
CA PRO A 118 -5.86 -5.88 12.38
C PRO A 118 -4.54 -5.56 13.08
N PHE A 119 -4.60 -5.24 14.37
CA PHE A 119 -3.44 -4.79 15.17
C PHE A 119 -2.21 -5.69 15.00
N LYS A 120 -2.39 -7.02 15.03
CA LYS A 120 -1.31 -8.00 14.85
C LYS A 120 -0.51 -7.82 13.55
N LYS A 121 -1.13 -7.34 12.47
CA LYS A 121 -0.49 -7.10 11.17
C LYS A 121 0.26 -5.75 11.10
N VAL A 122 -0.04 -4.80 11.99
CA VAL A 122 0.50 -3.43 11.96
C VAL A 122 1.40 -3.09 13.14
N LYS A 123 1.26 -3.80 14.28
CA LYS A 123 1.98 -3.58 15.54
C LYS A 123 3.48 -3.37 15.33
N SER A 124 4.16 -4.34 14.70
CA SER A 124 5.61 -4.28 14.52
C SER A 124 6.06 -3.10 13.65
N ALA A 125 5.26 -2.71 12.66
CA ALA A 125 5.58 -1.56 11.82
C ALA A 125 5.44 -0.24 12.61
N MET A 126 4.40 -0.11 13.43
CA MET A 126 4.20 1.05 14.29
C MET A 126 5.34 1.23 15.31
N TYR A 127 5.75 0.14 15.99
CA TYR A 127 6.87 0.20 16.93
C TYR A 127 8.20 0.54 16.26
N ARG A 128 8.49 -0.03 15.07
CA ARG A 128 9.69 0.35 14.31
C ARG A 128 9.67 1.83 13.91
N SER A 129 8.51 2.33 13.48
CA SER A 129 8.33 3.76 13.17
C SER A 129 8.56 4.66 14.39
N ARG A 130 8.09 4.26 15.58
CA ARG A 130 8.39 4.97 16.85
C ARG A 130 9.88 4.98 17.18
N ALA A 131 10.54 3.82 17.06
CA ALA A 131 11.95 3.67 17.43
C ALA A 131 12.87 4.60 16.63
N LYS A 132 12.51 4.91 15.37
CA LYS A 132 13.24 5.86 14.52
C LYS A 132 13.33 7.29 15.06
N ARG A 133 12.54 7.66 16.08
CA ARG A 133 12.71 8.95 16.76
C ARG A 133 14.03 9.06 17.52
N PHE A 134 14.58 7.93 17.91
CA PHE A 134 15.72 7.85 18.81
C PHE A 134 16.97 7.30 18.10
N SER A 135 16.93 7.21 16.77
CA SER A 135 18.01 6.72 15.91
C SER A 135 18.62 7.83 15.09
#